data_AF-A8N4M9-F1
#
_entry.id   AF-A8N4M9-F1
#
_cell.length_a   1.000
_cell.length_b   1.000
_cell.length_c   1.000
_cell.angle_alpha   90.00
_cell.angle_beta   90.00
_cell.angle_gamma   90.00
#
_symmetry.space_group_name_H-M   'P 1'
#
loop_
_entity.id
_entity.type
_entity.pdbx_description
1 polymer ?
#
loop_
_entity_poly.entity_id
_entity_poly.type
_entity_poly.pdbx_seq_one_letter_code
_entity_poly.pdbx_strand_id
1 'polypeptide(L)' 'MKFQSLFVLLAVSLTASALPSPQVVKLPTPQCGGKGYTGPTTCSKPNHVCFYFNENYSECIHVTRVPMWTPKDSPGVEQ' A
#
# COMPACT_ATOMS: atom_id res chain seq x y z
N MET A 1 -55.41 37.78 18.77
CA MET A 1 -54.08 37.29 19.19
C MET A 1 -53.64 36.21 18.22
N LYS A 2 -52.63 36.46 17.39
CA LYS A 2 -52.11 35.50 16.40
C LYS A 2 -50.58 35.59 16.46
N PHE A 3 -49.95 34.57 17.02
CA PHE A 3 -48.50 34.50 17.22
C PHE A 3 -47.85 34.15 15.88
N GLN A 4 -47.22 35.14 15.24
CA GLN A 4 -46.48 34.93 14.00
C GLN A 4 -45.06 34.46 14.35
N SER A 5 -44.77 33.22 13.96
CA SER A 5 -43.54 32.45 14.16
C SER A 5 -42.22 33.22 14.06
N LEU A 6 -41.44 33.20 15.14
CA LEU A 6 -39.99 33.33 15.13
C LEU A 6 -39.38 31.92 15.12
N PHE A 7 -39.11 31.38 13.93
CA PHE A 7 -38.22 30.22 13.75
C PHE A 7 -37.00 30.68 12.97
N VAL A 8 -36.06 31.33 13.68
CA VAL A 8 -34.72 31.56 13.17
C VAL A 8 -33.95 30.27 13.36
N LEU A 9 -33.93 29.43 12.32
CA LEU A 9 -33.14 28.20 12.29
C LEU A 9 -31.65 28.57 12.22
N LEU A 10 -30.93 28.27 13.30
CA LEU A 10 -29.47 28.24 13.37
C LEU A 10 -28.95 27.26 12.31
N ALA A 11 -28.33 27.76 11.24
CA ALA A 11 -27.53 26.92 10.35
C ALA A 11 -26.11 26.76 10.94
N VAL A 12 -25.95 25.81 11.86
CA VAL A 12 -24.62 25.39 12.34
C VAL A 12 -23.95 24.65 11.18
N SER A 13 -23.02 25.33 10.50
CA SER A 13 -22.20 24.71 9.47
C SER A 13 -21.11 23.87 10.13
N LEU A 14 -21.29 22.55 10.18
CA LEU A 14 -20.22 21.63 10.59
C LEU A 14 -19.18 21.55 9.46
N THR A 15 -18.06 22.23 9.61
CA THR A 15 -16.88 22.00 8.78
C THR A 15 -16.24 20.67 9.19
N ALA A 16 -16.58 19.60 8.48
CA ALA A 16 -15.94 18.30 8.66
C ALA A 16 -14.47 18.38 8.23
N SER A 17 -13.55 18.43 9.18
CA SER A 17 -12.11 18.30 8.94
C SER A 17 -11.78 16.85 8.60
N ALA A 18 -11.67 16.54 7.30
CA ALA A 18 -11.10 15.28 6.85
C ALA A 18 -9.63 15.23 7.27
N LEU A 19 -9.30 14.40 8.26
CA LEU A 19 -7.91 14.08 8.58
C LEU A 19 -7.26 13.40 7.36
N PRO A 20 -6.02 13.76 6.97
CA PRO A 20 -5.30 12.97 6.00
C PRO A 20 -5.10 11.56 6.59
N SER A 21 -5.72 10.57 5.96
CA SER A 21 -5.42 9.17 6.25
C SER A 21 -3.91 8.97 6.07
N PRO A 22 -3.20 8.23 6.96
CA PRO A 22 -1.84 7.81 6.69
C PRO A 22 -1.87 6.95 5.41
N GLN A 23 -1.65 7.59 4.27
CA GLN A 23 -1.54 6.91 2.99
C GLN A 23 -0.24 6.10 3.11
N VAL A 24 -0.37 4.78 3.29
CA VAL A 24 0.75 3.88 3.01
C VAL A 24 0.96 3.97 1.51
N VAL A 25 1.78 4.94 1.11
CA VAL A 25 2.18 5.11 -0.28
C VAL A 25 2.89 3.82 -0.63
N LYS A 26 2.18 2.92 -1.34
CA LYS A 26 2.79 1.76 -2.01
C LYS A 26 3.66 2.35 -3.11
N LEU A 27 4.87 2.76 -2.71
CA LEU A 27 5.86 3.29 -3.62
C LEU A 27 6.11 2.21 -4.67
N PRO A 28 6.08 2.52 -5.98
CA PRO A 28 6.35 1.52 -7.01
C PRO A 28 7.71 0.90 -6.72
N THR A 29 7.70 -0.35 -6.26
CA THR A 29 8.89 -1.15 -6.09
C THR A 29 9.19 -1.76 -7.45
N PRO A 30 10.37 -1.49 -8.05
CA PRO A 30 10.63 -1.91 -9.42
C PRO A 30 10.74 -3.44 -9.49
N GLN A 31 10.31 -3.98 -10.64
CA GLN A 31 10.64 -5.34 -11.04
C GLN A 31 12.17 -5.50 -11.06
N CYS A 32 12.65 -6.66 -10.66
CA CYS A 32 14.07 -6.99 -10.62
C CYS A 32 14.37 -8.39 -11.17
N GLY A 33 13.37 -9.09 -11.67
CA GLY A 33 13.54 -10.43 -12.21
C GLY A 33 12.27 -10.96 -12.82
N GLY A 34 12.39 -12.16 -13.39
CA GLY A 34 11.33 -12.83 -14.13
C GLY A 34 11.77 -13.22 -15.54
N LYS A 35 11.10 -14.20 -16.10
CA LYS A 35 11.33 -14.68 -17.46
C LYS A 35 11.20 -13.54 -18.47
N GLY A 36 12.24 -13.38 -19.29
CA GLY A 36 12.30 -12.32 -20.31
C GLY A 36 12.56 -10.91 -19.76
N TYR A 37 12.76 -10.75 -18.44
CA TYR A 37 13.13 -9.47 -17.86
C TYR A 37 14.60 -9.13 -18.19
N THR A 38 14.81 -8.04 -18.93
CA THR A 38 16.14 -7.55 -19.35
C THR A 38 16.61 -6.30 -18.59
N GLY A 39 15.88 -5.92 -17.55
CA GLY A 39 16.19 -4.74 -16.74
C GLY A 39 17.16 -5.03 -15.60
N PRO A 40 17.37 -4.06 -14.69
CA PRO A 40 18.26 -4.22 -13.54
C PRO A 40 17.80 -5.35 -12.61
N THR A 41 18.70 -6.28 -12.28
CA THR A 41 18.42 -7.41 -11.38
C THR A 41 18.77 -7.16 -9.92
N THR A 42 19.34 -5.99 -9.61
CA THR A 42 19.74 -5.58 -8.26
C THR A 42 18.86 -4.44 -7.77
N CYS A 43 18.45 -4.49 -6.50
CA CYS A 43 17.67 -3.42 -5.88
C CYS A 43 18.57 -2.26 -5.46
N SER A 44 18.23 -1.03 -5.90
CA SER A 44 19.02 0.17 -5.61
C SER A 44 18.83 0.72 -4.19
N LYS A 45 17.76 0.30 -3.49
CA LYS A 45 17.45 0.78 -2.15
C LYS A 45 18.08 -0.11 -1.08
N PRO A 46 18.61 0.46 0.01
CA PRO A 46 19.07 -0.33 1.14
C PRO A 46 17.90 -1.15 1.72
N ASN A 47 18.23 -2.30 2.30
CA ASN A 47 17.28 -3.21 2.94
C ASN A 47 16.14 -3.68 2.00
N HIS A 48 16.36 -3.67 0.68
CA HIS A 48 15.47 -4.29 -0.30
C HIS A 48 16.15 -5.51 -0.90
N VAL A 49 15.35 -6.55 -1.11
CA VAL A 49 15.78 -7.79 -1.78
C VAL A 49 14.94 -7.99 -3.02
N CYS A 50 15.54 -8.56 -4.06
CA CYS A 50 14.78 -8.99 -5.21
C CYS A 50 14.02 -10.27 -4.84
N PHE A 51 12.76 -10.13 -4.44
CA PHE A 51 11.96 -11.26 -3.99
C PHE A 51 11.24 -11.91 -5.17
N TYR A 52 11.41 -13.22 -5.30
CA TYR A 52 10.75 -14.03 -6.31
C TYR A 52 9.28 -14.24 -5.94
N PHE A 53 8.37 -13.84 -6.84
CA PHE A 53 6.94 -14.09 -6.69
C PHE A 53 6.48 -15.26 -7.56
N ASN A 54 6.96 -15.31 -8.81
CA ASN A 54 6.69 -16.38 -9.76
C ASN A 54 7.71 -16.32 -10.93
N GLU A 55 7.64 -17.30 -11.84
CA GLU A 55 8.58 -17.44 -12.96
C GLU A 55 8.73 -16.16 -13.78
N ASN A 56 7.65 -15.40 -13.94
CA ASN A 56 7.61 -14.23 -14.80
C ASN A 56 7.87 -12.91 -14.05
N TYR A 57 7.97 -12.95 -12.71
CA TYR A 57 8.01 -11.73 -11.92
C TYR A 57 8.75 -11.88 -10.58
N SER A 58 9.71 -10.99 -10.37
CA SER A 58 10.36 -10.73 -9.08
C SER A 58 10.39 -9.22 -8.84
N GLU A 59 10.20 -8.79 -7.61
CA GLU A 59 10.09 -7.36 -7.26
C GLU A 59 10.92 -7.02 -6.05
N CYS A 60 11.50 -5.82 -6.07
CA CYS A 60 12.30 -5.30 -4.97
C CYS A 60 11.43 -4.96 -3.77
N ILE A 61 11.32 -5.84 -2.78
CA ILE A 61 10.58 -5.57 -1.55
C ILE A 61 11.50 -5.29 -0.39
N HIS A 62 11.03 -4.51 0.59
CA HIS A 62 11.76 -4.35 1.85
C HIS A 62 11.86 -5.69 2.59
N VAL A 63 13.00 -5.97 3.21
CA VAL A 63 13.28 -7.25 3.91
C VAL A 63 12.23 -7.61 4.97
N THR A 64 11.57 -6.63 5.58
CA THR A 64 10.48 -6.86 6.55
C THR A 64 9.22 -7.46 5.92
N ARG A 65 9.06 -7.39 4.60
CA ARG A 65 7.93 -7.97 3.85
C ARG A 65 8.20 -9.40 3.42
N VAL A 66 9.45 -9.85 3.36
CA VAL A 66 9.81 -11.24 3.03
C VAL A 66 9.05 -12.26 3.88
N PRO A 67 9.05 -12.19 5.23
CA PRO A 67 8.35 -13.17 6.06
C PRO A 67 6.83 -13.21 5.86
N MET A 68 6.24 -12.13 5.33
CA MET A 68 4.81 -12.10 4.99
C MET A 68 4.49 -12.96 3.76
N TRP A 69 5.44 -13.07 2.82
CA TRP A 69 5.29 -13.80 1.57
C TRP A 69 5.92 -15.19 1.58
N THR A 70 6.68 -15.52 2.63
CA THR A 70 7.16 -16.87 2.92
C THR A 70 6.36 -17.41 4.10
N PRO A 71 5.17 -18.02 3.88
CA PRO A 71 4.46 -18.63 4.98
C PRO A 71 5.34 -19.71 5.59
N LYS A 72 5.52 -19.66 6.92
CA LYS A 72 6.33 -20.63 7.68
C LYS A 72 5.81 -22.08 7.57
N ASP A 73 4.59 -22.26 7.07
CA ASP A 73 3.89 -23.54 7.01
C ASP A 73 3.35 -23.90 5.60
N SER A 74 3.81 -23.25 4.52
CA SER A 74 3.31 -23.58 3.16
C SER A 74 4.07 -24.76 2.55
N PRO A 75 3.41 -25.90 2.26
CA PRO A 75 4.03 -27.00 1.53
C PRO A 75 4.19 -26.59 0.07
N GLY A 76 5.41 -26.36 -0.38
CA GLY A 76 5.69 -26.16 -1.81
C GLY A 76 6.63 -25.01 -2.18
N VAL A 77 7.28 -24.33 -1.22
CA VAL A 77 8.45 -23.49 -1.55
C VAL A 77 9.71 -24.37 -1.46
N GLU A 78 9.87 -25.27 -2.43
CA GLU A 78 11.21 -25.75 -2.77
C GLU A 78 11.85 -24.63 -3.60
N GLN A 79 12.92 -24.07 -3.06
CA GLN A 79 13.72 -23.00 -3.68
C GLN A 79 14.52 -23.57 -4.85
#